data_AF-T1IEB1-F1
#
_entry.id   AF-T1IEB1-F1
#
_cell.length_a   1.000
_cell.length_b   1.000
_cell.length_c   1.000
_cell.angle_alpha   90.00
_cell.angle_beta   90.00
_cell.angle_gamma   90.00
#
_symmetry.space_group_name_H-M   'P 1'
#
loop_
_entity.id
_entity.type
_entity.pdbx_description
1 polymer ?
#
loop_
_entity_poly.entity_id
_entity_poly.type
_entity_poly.pdbx_seq_one_letter_code
_entity_poly.pdbx_strand_id
1 'polypeptide(L)'
;SPDILLKNIKSASDTSDILMSVKMHHEIMNDRHIMQAFRSIFNLQKHEHTSLSNGEVARSADFKSLCHELKKQIRNLDVSDRIDALKTLSFLGVSATTKIVQILLHTITRDIGDLSLQQITFFDFLIKDFENCPLVEALQIALPIVFDTSLQTKMESDSLQYLTDLLHYATRKNLSAASLFLIESLMKKRSEMDFKSARSIIRSICALKVDDVRHRSLLHHALDLMVESQSNCTYQDYDILISKMIPKYLARNYYFYHEEFMNAAINFVIKNNCGFNESVWMLRKATKFGHVSYELLDYLIGKIEVNRKLIEDCGGLVLFTLIRGLSQADYQPPNWRNIEPLVLKNALSQKNKLHPPWIKFVRDLCILGTWSTELIELIFSPEFQAKCLHDYNLYDHLMLISIYQAVKTLYPMYTGPWPNPQTIELAAKTNGIHAMESPLRDSLVQGLGDKRCVLNGVSTKLGHFIDHVIAVRQGGYPVPFTNVDTTTQLFLEDLPRMEDCTVVAIFHLPATAFATNTGKLRGATRMMIHTLECYEVSVAYVNAHTWEQLLDTERVPFVMSLIKTV
;
A
#
# COMPACT_ATOMS: atom_id res chain seq x y z
N SER A 1 -15.32 -59.47 -17.49
CA SER A 1 -15.74 -59.64 -16.09
C SER A 1 -15.40 -58.39 -15.30
N PRO A 2 -16.31 -57.83 -14.49
CA PRO A 2 -16.00 -56.64 -13.69
C PRO A 2 -14.93 -56.98 -12.67
N ASP A 3 -13.90 -56.16 -12.58
CA ASP A 3 -12.80 -56.35 -11.64
C ASP A 3 -13.31 -56.15 -10.20
N ILE A 4 -13.52 -57.26 -9.50
CA ILE A 4 -14.12 -57.31 -8.16
C ILE A 4 -13.27 -56.52 -7.16
N LEU A 5 -11.94 -56.50 -7.37
CA LEU A 5 -11.00 -55.78 -6.52
C LEU A 5 -11.19 -54.27 -6.61
N LEU A 6 -11.33 -53.74 -7.84
CA LEU A 6 -11.61 -52.32 -8.10
C LEU A 6 -12.94 -51.87 -7.50
N LYS A 7 -13.97 -52.74 -7.55
CA LYS A 7 -15.28 -52.44 -6.97
C LYS A 7 -15.18 -52.36 -5.45
N ASN A 8 -14.48 -53.29 -4.82
CA ASN A 8 -14.29 -53.33 -3.37
C ASN A 8 -13.47 -52.13 -2.84
N ILE A 9 -12.43 -51.72 -3.56
CA ILE A 9 -11.62 -50.53 -3.19
C ILE A 9 -12.41 -49.21 -3.38
N LYS A 10 -13.35 -49.17 -4.33
CA LYS A 10 -14.22 -48.00 -4.55
C LYS A 10 -15.38 -47.93 -3.56
N SER A 11 -15.85 -49.06 -3.03
CA SER A 11 -16.97 -49.13 -2.08
C SER A 11 -16.54 -49.13 -0.61
N ALA A 12 -15.23 -49.10 -0.32
CA ALA A 12 -14.72 -49.11 1.05
C ALA A 12 -15.09 -47.83 1.79
N SER A 13 -15.63 -47.99 3.00
CA SER A 13 -16.06 -46.89 3.89
C SER A 13 -15.00 -46.44 4.88
N ASP A 14 -13.95 -47.24 5.10
CA ASP A 14 -12.83 -46.93 5.99
C ASP A 14 -11.48 -47.28 5.33
N THR A 15 -10.43 -46.56 5.71
CA THR A 15 -9.05 -46.81 5.24
C THR A 15 -8.55 -48.18 5.71
N SER A 16 -9.04 -48.67 6.85
CA SER A 16 -8.73 -50.01 7.36
C SER A 16 -9.17 -51.13 6.41
N ASP A 17 -10.34 -50.99 5.77
CA ASP A 17 -10.87 -51.94 4.79
C ASP A 17 -10.04 -51.97 3.50
N ILE A 18 -9.53 -50.81 3.09
CA ILE A 18 -8.62 -50.69 1.94
C ILE A 18 -7.29 -51.36 2.26
N LEU A 19 -6.72 -51.11 3.44
CA LEU A 19 -5.46 -51.73 3.86
C LEU A 19 -5.58 -53.25 3.99
N MET A 20 -6.72 -53.77 4.47
CA MET A 20 -7.00 -55.22 4.45
C MET A 20 -7.14 -55.77 3.03
N SER A 21 -7.80 -55.05 2.13
CA SER A 21 -7.91 -55.44 0.71
C SER A 21 -6.54 -55.46 0.02
N VAL A 22 -5.66 -54.52 0.35
CA VAL A 22 -4.26 -54.50 -0.08
C VAL A 22 -3.51 -55.70 0.49
N LYS A 23 -3.63 -55.97 1.79
CA LYS A 23 -2.96 -57.12 2.43
C LYS A 23 -3.32 -58.44 1.74
N MET A 24 -4.60 -58.65 1.45
CA MET A 24 -5.11 -59.88 0.83
C MET A 24 -4.72 -60.06 -0.64
N HIS A 25 -4.46 -58.97 -1.37
CA HIS A 25 -4.38 -59.02 -2.84
C HIS A 25 -3.21 -58.25 -3.48
N HIS A 26 -2.23 -57.77 -2.69
CA HIS A 26 -1.12 -56.96 -3.18
C HIS A 26 -0.31 -57.61 -4.32
N GLU A 27 -0.17 -58.94 -4.34
CA GLU A 27 0.58 -59.66 -5.40
C GLU A 27 -0.08 -59.63 -6.79
N ILE A 28 -1.38 -59.35 -6.87
CA ILE A 28 -2.18 -59.40 -8.10
C ILE A 28 -2.60 -57.97 -8.55
N MET A 29 -2.19 -56.93 -7.81
CA MET A 29 -2.55 -55.55 -8.12
C MET A 29 -1.78 -55.01 -9.34
N ASN A 30 -2.53 -54.55 -10.34
CA ASN A 30 -1.99 -53.75 -11.45
C ASN A 30 -1.93 -52.26 -11.06
N ASP A 31 -1.42 -51.45 -11.98
CA ASP A 31 -1.22 -50.01 -11.84
C ASP A 31 -2.51 -49.27 -11.51
N ARG A 32 -3.62 -49.64 -12.16
CA ARG A 32 -4.96 -49.10 -11.89
C ARG A 32 -5.45 -49.43 -10.50
N HIS A 33 -5.16 -50.62 -9.97
CA HIS A 33 -5.57 -51.04 -8.63
C HIS A 33 -4.80 -50.28 -7.55
N ILE A 34 -3.49 -50.11 -7.76
CA ILE A 34 -2.61 -49.36 -6.86
C ILE A 34 -3.06 -47.89 -6.81
N MET A 35 -3.22 -47.25 -7.97
CA MET A 35 -3.62 -45.83 -8.03
C MET A 35 -5.02 -45.58 -7.47
N GLN A 36 -5.96 -46.50 -7.69
CA GLN A 36 -7.28 -46.41 -7.08
C GLN A 36 -7.20 -46.54 -5.55
N ALA A 37 -6.35 -47.43 -5.01
CA ALA A 37 -6.13 -47.53 -3.57
C ALA A 37 -5.54 -46.24 -2.99
N PHE A 38 -4.54 -45.63 -3.64
CA PHE A 38 -3.99 -44.34 -3.23
C PHE A 38 -5.04 -43.22 -3.25
N ARG A 39 -5.85 -43.11 -4.32
CA ARG A 39 -6.92 -42.12 -4.43
C ARG A 39 -8.01 -42.32 -3.36
N SER A 40 -8.42 -43.56 -3.11
CA SER A 40 -9.41 -43.88 -2.09
C SER A 40 -8.89 -43.59 -0.67
N ILE A 41 -7.63 -43.92 -0.36
CA ILE A 41 -6.99 -43.59 0.92
C ILE A 41 -6.94 -42.06 1.11
N PHE A 42 -6.51 -41.33 0.08
CA PHE A 42 -6.47 -39.86 0.12
C PHE A 42 -7.87 -39.26 0.38
N ASN A 43 -8.89 -39.73 -0.33
CA ASN A 43 -10.25 -39.21 -0.18
C ASN A 43 -10.83 -39.52 1.20
N LEU A 44 -10.68 -40.75 1.70
CA LEU A 44 -11.22 -41.13 3.02
C LEU A 44 -10.54 -40.35 4.15
N GLN A 45 -9.21 -40.21 4.11
CA GLN A 45 -8.46 -39.44 5.11
C GLN A 45 -8.77 -37.95 5.04
N LYS A 46 -8.97 -37.38 3.83
CA LYS A 46 -9.32 -35.96 3.66
C LYS A 46 -10.73 -35.62 4.19
N HIS A 47 -11.66 -36.56 4.12
CA HIS A 47 -13.04 -36.37 4.58
C HIS A 47 -13.28 -36.84 6.04
N GLU A 48 -12.21 -37.16 6.78
CA GLU A 48 -12.27 -37.68 8.17
C GLU A 48 -13.15 -38.93 8.33
N HIS A 49 -13.37 -39.69 7.24
CA HIS A 49 -14.11 -40.95 7.24
C HIS A 49 -13.17 -42.11 7.53
N THR A 50 -12.36 -42.01 8.59
CA THR A 50 -11.33 -43.00 8.93
C THR A 50 -11.13 -43.14 10.43
N SER A 51 -10.87 -44.37 10.89
CA SER A 51 -10.53 -44.62 12.30
C SER A 51 -9.04 -44.42 12.62
N LEU A 52 -8.20 -44.19 11.59
CA LEU A 52 -6.75 -44.14 11.68
C LEU A 52 -6.24 -42.74 11.33
N SER A 53 -5.32 -42.22 12.14
CA SER A 53 -4.60 -40.97 11.84
C SER A 53 -3.62 -41.15 10.67
N ASN A 54 -3.27 -40.04 10.00
CA ASN A 54 -2.28 -40.02 8.91
C ASN A 54 -0.96 -40.72 9.28
N GLY A 55 -0.48 -40.51 10.51
CA GLY A 55 0.74 -41.14 11.01
C GLY A 55 0.63 -42.65 11.22
N GLU A 56 -0.55 -43.16 11.60
CA GLU A 56 -0.80 -44.60 11.77
C GLU A 56 -0.90 -45.31 10.42
N VAL A 57 -1.56 -44.69 9.43
CA VAL A 57 -1.61 -45.22 8.06
C VAL A 57 -0.21 -45.30 7.47
N ALA A 58 0.60 -44.23 7.56
CA ALA A 58 1.96 -44.19 7.05
C ALA A 58 2.89 -45.22 7.71
N ARG A 59 2.64 -45.58 8.98
CA ARG A 59 3.44 -46.57 9.73
C ARG A 59 2.99 -48.01 9.50
N SER A 60 1.76 -48.22 9.02
CA SER A 60 1.20 -49.56 8.81
C SER A 60 2.03 -50.41 7.85
N ALA A 61 2.13 -51.72 8.13
CA ALA A 61 2.87 -52.65 7.28
C ALA A 61 2.20 -52.80 5.90
N ASP A 62 0.87 -52.77 5.86
CA ASP A 62 0.08 -52.95 4.64
C ASP A 62 0.25 -51.75 3.69
N PHE A 63 0.35 -50.52 4.22
CA PHE A 63 0.66 -49.34 3.41
C PHE A 63 2.11 -49.37 2.88
N LYS A 64 3.05 -49.93 3.63
CA LYS A 64 4.43 -50.15 3.15
C LYS A 64 4.47 -51.17 2.00
N SER A 65 3.67 -52.23 2.08
CA SER A 65 3.51 -53.19 0.98
C SER A 65 2.91 -52.52 -0.27
N LEU A 66 1.89 -51.66 -0.10
CA LEU A 66 1.33 -50.86 -1.20
C LEU A 66 2.39 -49.95 -1.84
N CYS A 67 3.21 -49.27 -1.02
CA CYS A 67 4.31 -48.44 -1.51
C CYS A 67 5.39 -49.26 -2.24
N HIS A 68 5.63 -50.51 -1.82
CA HIS A 68 6.57 -51.40 -2.48
C HIS A 68 6.08 -51.83 -3.87
N GLU A 69 4.80 -52.18 -3.99
CA GLU A 69 4.18 -52.51 -5.27
C GLU A 69 4.09 -51.28 -6.19
N LEU A 70 3.77 -50.11 -5.63
CA LEU A 70 3.86 -48.84 -6.37
C LEU A 70 5.26 -48.69 -6.97
N LYS A 71 6.32 -48.85 -6.16
CA LYS A 71 7.70 -48.71 -6.61
C LYS A 71 8.06 -49.59 -7.81
N LYS A 72 7.53 -50.82 -7.89
CA LYS A 72 7.77 -51.72 -9.03
C LYS A 72 7.12 -51.20 -10.31
N GLN A 73 5.99 -50.51 -10.19
CA GLN A 73 5.16 -50.09 -11.33
C GLN A 73 5.27 -48.60 -11.68
N ILE A 74 6.05 -47.78 -10.95
CA ILE A 74 6.21 -46.33 -11.19
C ILE A 74 6.50 -45.98 -12.65
N ARG A 75 7.33 -46.77 -13.34
CA ARG A 75 7.72 -46.51 -14.74
C ARG A 75 6.56 -46.65 -15.72
N ASN A 76 5.56 -47.45 -15.38
CA ASN A 76 4.38 -47.71 -16.21
C ASN A 76 3.25 -46.71 -15.94
N LEU A 77 3.34 -45.95 -14.85
CA LEU A 77 2.37 -44.91 -14.53
C LEU A 77 2.55 -43.69 -15.42
N ASP A 78 1.43 -43.07 -15.78
CA ASP A 78 1.42 -41.75 -16.40
C ASP A 78 1.92 -40.69 -15.42
N VAL A 79 2.40 -39.57 -15.96
CA VAL A 79 2.88 -38.42 -15.17
C VAL A 79 1.82 -37.94 -14.18
N SER A 80 0.55 -37.89 -14.59
CA SER A 80 -0.56 -37.48 -13.72
C SER A 80 -0.74 -38.42 -12.52
N ASP A 81 -0.62 -39.74 -12.75
CA ASP A 81 -0.75 -40.74 -11.69
C ASP A 81 0.44 -40.68 -10.73
N ARG A 82 1.66 -40.40 -11.23
CA ARG A 82 2.83 -40.19 -10.36
C ARG A 82 2.67 -38.97 -9.46
N ILE A 83 2.10 -37.87 -9.97
CA ILE A 83 1.80 -36.66 -9.19
C ILE A 83 0.71 -36.94 -8.14
N ASP A 84 -0.34 -37.68 -8.49
CA ASP A 84 -1.41 -38.10 -7.56
C ASP A 84 -0.88 -39.00 -6.43
N ALA A 85 0.02 -39.93 -6.76
CA ALA A 85 0.70 -40.76 -5.76
C ALA A 85 1.53 -39.89 -4.80
N LEU A 86 2.28 -38.93 -5.35
CA LEU A 86 3.08 -38.00 -4.54
C LEU A 86 2.21 -37.12 -3.64
N LYS A 87 1.07 -36.62 -4.15
CA LYS A 87 0.07 -35.88 -3.37
C LYS A 87 -0.41 -36.67 -2.16
N THR A 88 -0.71 -37.96 -2.36
CA THR A 88 -1.18 -38.83 -1.28
C THR A 88 -0.08 -39.06 -0.24
N LEU A 89 1.16 -39.29 -0.67
CA LEU A 89 2.30 -39.46 0.22
C LEU A 89 2.62 -38.20 1.02
N SER A 90 2.54 -37.03 0.39
CA SER A 90 2.69 -35.72 1.03
C SER A 90 1.62 -35.51 2.11
N PHE A 91 0.34 -35.77 1.77
CA PHE A 91 -0.78 -35.61 2.70
C PHE A 91 -0.68 -36.53 3.93
N LEU A 92 -0.18 -37.76 3.75
CA LEU A 92 0.04 -38.72 4.83
C LEU A 92 1.29 -38.40 5.68
N GLY A 93 2.06 -37.37 5.34
CA GLY A 93 3.26 -36.96 6.07
C GLY A 93 4.46 -37.89 5.88
N VAL A 94 4.55 -38.57 4.73
CA VAL A 94 5.70 -39.44 4.42
C VAL A 94 6.92 -38.58 4.10
N SER A 95 8.02 -38.75 4.85
CA SER A 95 9.25 -37.95 4.67
C SER A 95 9.80 -38.03 3.24
N ALA A 96 10.32 -36.89 2.78
CA ALA A 96 10.98 -36.73 1.49
C ALA A 96 12.21 -37.64 1.32
N THR A 97 12.83 -38.06 2.43
CA THR A 97 14.02 -38.93 2.44
C THR A 97 13.70 -40.40 2.13
N THR A 98 12.42 -40.78 2.13
CA THR A 98 12.03 -42.15 1.84
C THR A 98 12.31 -42.51 0.37
N LYS A 99 12.74 -43.76 0.13
CA LYS A 99 13.08 -44.24 -1.22
C LYS A 99 11.94 -44.09 -2.22
N ILE A 100 10.68 -44.24 -1.78
CA ILE A 100 9.52 -44.11 -2.67
C ILE A 100 9.33 -42.67 -3.15
N VAL A 101 9.42 -41.69 -2.24
CA VAL A 101 9.30 -40.27 -2.58
C VAL A 101 10.46 -39.83 -3.46
N GLN A 102 11.70 -40.24 -3.16
CA GLN A 102 12.87 -39.94 -4.00
C GLN A 102 12.73 -40.49 -5.43
N ILE A 103 12.22 -41.72 -5.59
CA ILE A 103 12.00 -42.31 -6.92
C ILE A 103 10.91 -41.56 -7.68
N LEU A 104 9.80 -41.22 -7.02
CA LEU A 104 8.71 -40.45 -7.65
C LEU A 104 9.22 -39.06 -8.07
N LEU A 105 9.92 -38.35 -7.18
CA LEU A 105 10.50 -37.05 -7.48
C LEU A 105 11.45 -37.13 -8.68
N HIS A 106 12.44 -38.03 -8.68
CA HIS A 106 13.35 -38.19 -9.82
C HIS A 106 12.64 -38.55 -11.13
N THR A 107 11.63 -39.42 -11.08
CA THR A 107 10.92 -39.83 -12.30
C THR A 107 10.10 -38.67 -12.86
N ILE A 108 9.47 -37.86 -12.00
CA ILE A 108 8.77 -36.63 -12.41
C ILE A 108 9.79 -35.59 -12.91
N THR A 109 10.96 -35.47 -12.28
CA THR A 109 12.04 -34.56 -12.70
C THR A 109 12.50 -34.84 -14.13
N ARG A 110 12.64 -36.10 -14.50
CA ARG A 110 13.06 -36.50 -15.85
C ARG A 110 12.05 -36.09 -16.92
N ASP A 111 10.76 -36.14 -16.57
CA ASP A 111 9.65 -35.85 -17.47
C ASP A 111 9.15 -34.39 -17.29
N ILE A 112 9.93 -33.52 -16.64
CA ILE A 112 9.61 -32.09 -16.40
C ILE A 112 9.27 -31.35 -17.70
N GLY A 113 9.99 -31.69 -18.78
CA GLY A 113 9.81 -31.10 -20.10
C GLY A 113 8.44 -31.40 -20.72
N ASP A 114 7.74 -32.43 -20.26
CA ASP A 114 6.44 -32.88 -20.78
C ASP A 114 5.27 -32.46 -19.87
N LEU A 115 5.54 -31.87 -18.71
CA LEU A 115 4.50 -31.40 -17.79
C LEU A 115 3.68 -30.26 -18.42
N SER A 116 2.36 -30.32 -18.28
CA SER A 116 1.49 -29.17 -18.53
C SER A 116 1.75 -28.06 -17.50
N LEU A 117 1.39 -26.81 -17.82
CA LEU A 117 1.56 -25.69 -16.89
C LEU A 117 0.80 -25.91 -15.57
N GLN A 118 -0.40 -26.52 -15.60
CA GLN A 118 -1.16 -26.85 -14.38
C GLN A 118 -0.40 -27.86 -13.51
N GLN A 119 0.14 -28.91 -14.13
CA GLN A 119 0.95 -29.90 -13.42
C GLN A 119 2.20 -29.27 -12.81
N ILE A 120 2.86 -28.33 -13.50
CA ILE A 120 4.01 -27.59 -12.94
C ILE A 120 3.58 -26.78 -11.71
N THR A 121 2.49 -26.01 -11.80
CA THR A 121 2.00 -25.21 -10.65
C THR A 121 1.60 -26.06 -9.46
N PHE A 122 0.93 -27.20 -9.71
CA PHE A 122 0.49 -28.11 -8.65
C PHE A 122 1.67 -28.88 -8.04
N PHE A 123 2.63 -29.30 -8.87
CA PHE A 123 3.84 -29.98 -8.39
C PHE A 123 4.70 -29.05 -7.53
N ASP A 124 4.88 -27.78 -7.93
CA ASP A 124 5.56 -26.78 -7.10
C ASP A 124 4.83 -26.51 -5.78
N PHE A 125 3.50 -26.59 -5.77
CA PHE A 125 2.72 -26.53 -4.54
C PHE A 125 3.02 -27.73 -3.62
N LEU A 126 2.94 -28.96 -4.15
CA LEU A 126 3.21 -30.18 -3.37
C LEU A 126 4.63 -30.24 -2.80
N ILE A 127 5.63 -29.80 -3.56
CA ILE A 127 7.04 -29.87 -3.13
C ILE A 127 7.32 -29.00 -1.90
N LYS A 128 6.52 -27.96 -1.64
CA LYS A 128 6.69 -27.10 -0.45
C LYS A 128 6.34 -27.80 0.86
N ASP A 129 5.50 -28.82 0.81
CA ASP A 129 5.06 -29.56 2.00
C ASP A 129 6.07 -30.64 2.42
N PHE A 130 7.09 -30.89 1.59
CA PHE A 130 8.15 -31.85 1.89
C PHE A 130 9.32 -31.21 2.64
N GLU A 131 10.00 -32.01 3.46
CA GLU A 131 11.24 -31.61 4.12
C GLU A 131 12.31 -31.19 3.10
N ASN A 132 13.05 -30.13 3.41
CA ASN A 132 14.12 -29.62 2.55
C ASN A 132 15.20 -30.70 2.35
N CYS A 133 15.41 -31.06 1.09
CA CYS A 133 16.52 -31.89 0.64
C CYS A 133 17.07 -31.34 -0.68
N PRO A 134 18.30 -31.68 -1.08
CA PRO A 134 18.93 -31.10 -2.28
C PRO A 134 18.09 -31.24 -3.56
N LEU A 135 17.34 -32.34 -3.68
CA LEU A 135 16.44 -32.56 -4.81
C LEU A 135 15.21 -31.63 -4.78
N VAL A 136 14.62 -31.45 -3.59
CA VAL A 136 13.48 -30.54 -3.37
C VAL A 136 13.91 -29.10 -3.66
N GLU A 137 15.09 -28.69 -3.20
CA GLU A 137 15.65 -27.36 -3.46
C GLU A 137 15.91 -27.13 -4.96
N ALA A 138 16.54 -28.10 -5.63
CA ALA A 138 16.77 -28.02 -7.07
C ALA A 138 15.46 -27.91 -7.86
N LEU A 139 14.42 -28.66 -7.47
CA LEU A 139 13.10 -28.61 -8.09
C LEU A 139 12.38 -27.27 -7.86
N GLN A 140 12.49 -26.70 -6.65
CA GLN A 140 11.92 -25.39 -6.35
C GLN A 140 12.53 -24.26 -7.19
N ILE A 141 13.77 -24.43 -7.67
CA ILE A 141 14.45 -23.51 -8.61
C ILE A 141 14.07 -23.83 -10.06
N ALA A 142 14.08 -25.11 -10.45
CA ALA A 142 13.88 -25.53 -11.83
C ALA A 142 12.44 -25.32 -12.33
N LEU A 143 11.42 -25.61 -11.51
CA LEU A 143 10.02 -25.56 -11.93
C LEU A 143 9.56 -24.17 -12.40
N PRO A 144 9.87 -23.06 -11.70
CA PRO A 144 9.58 -21.71 -12.21
C PRO A 144 10.26 -21.40 -13.55
N ILE A 145 11.49 -21.86 -13.77
CA ILE A 145 12.24 -21.62 -15.03
C ILE A 145 11.59 -22.39 -16.19
N VAL A 146 11.23 -23.65 -15.95
CA VAL A 146 10.54 -24.47 -16.96
C VAL A 146 9.16 -23.91 -17.26
N PHE A 147 8.46 -23.39 -16.25
CA PHE A 147 7.21 -22.68 -16.45
C PHE A 147 7.38 -21.48 -17.38
N ASP A 148 8.37 -20.61 -17.12
CA ASP A 148 8.61 -19.39 -17.90
C ASP A 148 8.97 -19.72 -19.37
N THR A 149 9.82 -20.73 -19.60
CA THR A 149 10.24 -21.13 -20.95
C THR A 149 9.15 -21.87 -21.73
N SER A 150 8.26 -22.61 -21.07
CA SER A 150 7.20 -23.39 -21.73
C SER A 150 5.86 -22.66 -21.81
N LEU A 151 5.72 -21.47 -21.20
CA LEU A 151 4.47 -20.74 -21.14
C LEU A 151 3.88 -20.45 -22.53
N GLN A 152 4.69 -19.93 -23.45
CA GLN A 152 4.21 -19.54 -24.78
C GLN A 152 3.85 -20.74 -25.67
N THR A 153 4.47 -21.90 -25.44
CA THR A 153 4.29 -23.09 -26.26
C THR A 153 3.19 -24.02 -25.74
N LYS A 154 2.96 -24.06 -24.42
CA LYS A 154 2.02 -24.98 -23.75
C LYS A 154 0.74 -24.31 -23.23
N MET A 155 0.47 -23.07 -23.60
CA MET A 155 -0.79 -22.42 -23.23
C MET A 155 -1.93 -22.99 -24.09
N GLU A 156 -2.54 -24.07 -23.62
CA GLU A 156 -3.54 -24.86 -24.36
C GLU A 156 -4.98 -24.35 -24.16
N SER A 157 -5.27 -23.73 -23.02
CA SER A 157 -6.62 -23.27 -22.65
C SER A 157 -6.69 -21.74 -22.65
N ASP A 158 -7.72 -21.23 -23.33
CA ASP A 158 -8.05 -19.80 -23.35
C ASP A 158 -9.06 -19.42 -22.25
N SER A 159 -9.27 -20.28 -21.25
CA SER A 159 -10.20 -19.99 -20.16
C SER A 159 -9.65 -18.90 -19.23
N LEU A 160 -10.48 -17.93 -18.89
CA LEU A 160 -10.10 -16.81 -18.03
C LEU A 160 -9.58 -17.28 -16.66
N GLN A 161 -10.28 -18.22 -16.02
CA GLN A 161 -9.88 -18.76 -14.71
C GLN A 161 -8.46 -19.33 -14.76
N TYR A 162 -8.17 -20.12 -15.79
CA TYR A 162 -6.84 -20.68 -15.99
C TYR A 162 -5.77 -19.61 -16.14
N LEU A 163 -6.00 -18.58 -16.96
CA LEU A 163 -5.06 -17.47 -17.11
C LEU A 163 -4.83 -16.71 -15.79
N THR A 164 -5.88 -16.52 -14.98
CA THR A 164 -5.74 -15.89 -13.66
C THR A 164 -4.93 -16.74 -12.68
N ASP A 165 -5.08 -18.06 -12.71
CA ASP A 165 -4.33 -18.98 -11.86
C ASP A 165 -2.84 -19.03 -12.27
N LEU A 166 -2.57 -19.02 -13.58
CA LEU A 166 -1.20 -18.90 -14.11
C LEU A 166 -0.56 -17.58 -13.71
N LEU A 167 -1.29 -16.45 -13.79
CA LEU A 167 -0.78 -15.15 -13.38
C LEU A 167 -0.47 -15.14 -11.87
N HIS A 168 -1.36 -15.71 -11.05
CA HIS A 168 -1.13 -15.83 -9.62
C HIS A 168 0.14 -16.61 -9.31
N TYR A 169 0.40 -17.71 -10.03
CA TYR A 169 1.63 -18.48 -9.89
C TYR A 169 2.87 -17.69 -10.32
N ALA A 170 2.85 -17.11 -11.53
CA ALA A 170 3.97 -16.36 -12.10
C ALA A 170 4.38 -15.18 -11.21
N THR A 171 3.40 -14.46 -10.66
CA THR A 171 3.65 -13.32 -9.76
C THR A 171 4.26 -13.76 -8.43
N ARG A 172 3.78 -14.86 -7.81
CA ARG A 172 4.38 -15.41 -6.58
C ARG A 172 5.81 -15.89 -6.76
N LYS A 173 6.14 -16.40 -7.95
CA LYS A 173 7.50 -16.85 -8.31
C LYS A 173 8.40 -15.74 -8.85
N ASN A 174 7.89 -14.52 -8.97
CA ASN A 174 8.60 -13.36 -9.51
C ASN A 174 9.07 -13.54 -10.97
N LEU A 175 8.28 -14.21 -11.80
CA LEU A 175 8.56 -14.41 -13.22
C LEU A 175 8.03 -13.22 -14.03
N SER A 176 8.88 -12.22 -14.30
CA SER A 176 8.47 -10.96 -14.93
C SER A 176 7.98 -11.14 -16.37
N ALA A 177 8.73 -11.88 -17.19
CA ALA A 177 8.38 -12.13 -18.59
C ALA A 177 7.05 -12.88 -18.74
N ALA A 178 6.89 -14.01 -18.03
CA ALA A 178 5.62 -14.72 -17.93
C ALA A 178 4.45 -13.82 -17.48
N SER A 179 4.67 -13.02 -16.44
CA SER A 179 3.61 -12.14 -15.91
C SER A 179 3.14 -11.12 -16.94
N LEU A 180 4.06 -10.51 -17.69
CA LEU A 180 3.74 -9.54 -18.74
C LEU A 180 2.94 -10.19 -19.88
N PHE A 181 3.36 -11.37 -20.35
CA PHE A 181 2.65 -12.11 -21.38
C PHE A 181 1.23 -12.50 -20.94
N LEU A 182 1.06 -12.92 -19.69
CA LEU A 182 -0.25 -13.26 -19.13
C LEU A 182 -1.15 -12.03 -18.95
N ILE A 183 -0.59 -10.88 -18.57
CA ILE A 183 -1.33 -9.62 -18.47
C ILE A 183 -1.85 -9.19 -19.83
N GLU A 184 -1.03 -9.27 -20.89
CA GLU A 184 -1.46 -8.96 -22.26
C GLU A 184 -2.55 -9.92 -22.75
N SER A 185 -2.44 -11.21 -22.42
CA SER A 185 -3.44 -12.22 -22.77
C SER A 185 -4.76 -11.98 -22.03
N LEU A 186 -4.72 -11.67 -20.73
CA LEU A 186 -5.90 -11.32 -19.94
C LEU A 186 -6.57 -10.03 -20.44
N MET A 187 -5.79 -9.04 -20.88
CA MET A 187 -6.33 -7.80 -21.44
C MET A 187 -7.17 -8.01 -22.70
N LYS A 188 -6.81 -8.99 -23.55
CA LYS A 188 -7.62 -9.36 -24.71
C LYS A 188 -8.99 -9.93 -24.32
N LYS A 189 -9.11 -10.45 -23.10
CA LYS A 189 -10.30 -11.12 -22.55
C LYS A 189 -11.02 -10.31 -21.49
N ARG A 190 -10.75 -9.01 -21.43
CA ARG A 190 -11.31 -8.10 -20.41
C ARG A 190 -12.84 -8.12 -20.29
N SER A 191 -13.56 -8.46 -21.38
CA SER A 191 -15.02 -8.54 -21.42
C SER A 191 -15.60 -9.76 -20.71
N GLU A 192 -14.80 -10.82 -20.54
CA GLU A 192 -15.22 -12.06 -19.86
C GLU A 192 -14.94 -11.98 -18.34
N MET A 193 -14.29 -10.91 -17.87
CA MET A 193 -13.84 -10.79 -16.49
C MET A 193 -15.00 -10.64 -15.50
N ASP A 194 -15.02 -11.52 -14.49
CA ASP A 194 -15.96 -11.45 -13.38
C ASP A 194 -15.32 -10.89 -12.10
N PHE A 195 -16.14 -10.74 -11.05
CA PHE A 195 -15.71 -10.26 -9.74
C PHE A 195 -14.57 -11.11 -9.12
N LYS A 196 -14.61 -12.44 -9.27
CA LYS A 196 -13.60 -13.33 -8.66
C LYS A 196 -12.26 -13.19 -9.36
N SER A 197 -12.27 -13.15 -10.69
CA SER A 197 -11.10 -12.93 -11.52
C SER A 197 -10.50 -11.54 -11.28
N ALA A 198 -11.32 -10.48 -11.23
CA ALA A 198 -10.86 -9.12 -10.94
C ALA A 198 -10.10 -9.04 -9.60
N ARG A 199 -10.66 -9.62 -8.54
CA ARG A 199 -10.00 -9.69 -7.22
C ARG A 199 -8.67 -10.45 -7.26
N SER A 200 -8.61 -11.56 -7.99
CA SER A 200 -7.37 -12.34 -8.16
C SER A 200 -6.29 -11.57 -8.93
N ILE A 201 -6.69 -10.87 -9.99
CA ILE A 201 -5.82 -10.05 -10.83
C ILE A 201 -5.23 -8.88 -10.03
N ILE A 202 -6.05 -8.12 -9.30
CA ILE A 202 -5.57 -7.01 -8.46
C ILE A 202 -4.53 -7.53 -7.45
N ARG A 203 -4.82 -8.65 -6.76
CA ARG A 203 -3.87 -9.26 -5.82
C ARG A 203 -2.56 -9.67 -6.49
N SER A 204 -2.62 -10.21 -7.70
CA SER A 204 -1.46 -10.70 -8.43
C SER A 204 -0.61 -9.54 -8.94
N ILE A 205 -1.21 -8.49 -9.51
CA ILE A 205 -0.50 -7.27 -9.95
C ILE A 205 0.17 -6.58 -8.76
N CYS A 206 -0.51 -6.47 -7.61
CA CYS A 206 0.10 -5.89 -6.41
C CYS A 206 1.30 -6.68 -5.88
N ALA A 207 1.40 -7.99 -6.19
CA ALA A 207 2.50 -8.85 -5.74
C ALA A 207 3.74 -8.78 -6.65
N LEU A 208 3.63 -8.20 -7.85
CA LEU A 208 4.76 -8.06 -8.77
C LEU A 208 5.86 -7.20 -8.16
N LYS A 209 7.12 -7.53 -8.41
CA LYS A 209 8.26 -6.71 -7.96
C LYS A 209 8.65 -5.64 -8.98
N VAL A 210 8.50 -5.96 -10.26
CA VAL A 210 8.82 -5.06 -11.37
C VAL A 210 7.58 -4.28 -11.73
N ASP A 211 7.72 -2.96 -11.87
CA ASP A 211 6.64 -2.09 -12.29
C ASP A 211 6.71 -1.88 -13.81
N ASP A 212 5.58 -1.99 -14.50
CA ASP A 212 5.47 -1.83 -15.95
C ASP A 212 4.17 -1.07 -16.26
N VAL A 213 4.22 -0.17 -17.24
CA VAL A 213 3.07 0.68 -17.62
C VAL A 213 1.89 -0.17 -18.10
N ARG A 214 2.15 -1.34 -18.70
CA ARG A 214 1.10 -2.27 -19.17
C ARG A 214 0.24 -2.82 -18.02
N HIS A 215 0.76 -2.85 -16.79
CA HIS A 215 0.00 -3.28 -15.62
C HIS A 215 -1.18 -2.35 -15.33
N ARG A 216 -1.03 -1.05 -15.63
CA ARG A 216 -2.02 -0.02 -15.32
C ARG A 216 -3.38 -0.33 -15.92
N SER A 217 -3.43 -0.64 -17.21
CA SER A 217 -4.69 -0.82 -17.94
C SER A 217 -5.49 -2.01 -17.39
N LEU A 218 -4.84 -3.13 -17.11
CA LEU A 218 -5.51 -4.30 -16.53
C LEU A 218 -5.93 -4.06 -15.09
N LEU A 219 -5.08 -3.40 -14.30
CA LEU A 219 -5.38 -3.07 -12.92
C LEU A 219 -6.61 -2.14 -12.82
N HIS A 220 -6.64 -1.06 -13.61
CA HIS A 220 -7.74 -0.09 -13.60
C HIS A 220 -9.04 -0.75 -14.05
N HIS A 221 -9.02 -1.53 -15.14
CA HIS A 221 -10.20 -2.30 -15.56
C HIS A 221 -10.71 -3.26 -14.47
N ALA A 222 -9.81 -3.96 -13.77
CA ALA A 222 -10.20 -4.83 -12.67
C ALA A 222 -10.76 -4.05 -11.47
N LEU A 223 -10.27 -2.84 -11.20
CA LEU A 223 -10.79 -1.97 -10.14
C LEU A 223 -12.17 -1.40 -10.52
N ASP A 224 -12.39 -1.03 -11.77
CA ASP A 224 -13.70 -0.58 -12.29
C ASP A 224 -14.75 -1.68 -12.15
N LEU A 225 -14.43 -2.92 -12.51
CA LEU A 225 -15.33 -4.07 -12.29
C LEU A 225 -15.68 -4.29 -10.82
N MET A 226 -14.75 -4.03 -9.90
CA MET A 226 -15.02 -4.10 -8.46
C MET A 226 -15.93 -2.95 -7.99
N VAL A 227 -15.88 -1.79 -8.65
CA VAL A 227 -16.79 -0.67 -8.40
C VAL A 227 -18.18 -0.98 -8.95
N GLU A 228 -18.30 -1.61 -10.12
CA GLU A 228 -19.58 -2.02 -10.70
C GLU A 228 -20.24 -3.16 -9.88
N SER A 229 -19.44 -4.12 -9.41
CA SER A 229 -19.90 -5.29 -8.65
C SER A 229 -19.95 -5.06 -7.14
N GLN A 230 -20.20 -3.82 -6.69
CA GLN A 230 -20.20 -3.43 -5.28
C GLN A 230 -21.06 -4.31 -4.37
N SER A 231 -22.19 -4.83 -4.87
CA SER A 231 -23.09 -5.71 -4.10
C SER A 231 -22.45 -7.03 -3.67
N ASN A 232 -21.41 -7.47 -4.39
CA ASN A 232 -20.71 -8.72 -4.12
C ASN A 232 -19.48 -8.52 -3.22
N CYS A 233 -19.11 -7.28 -2.93
CA CYS A 233 -17.95 -6.94 -2.12
C CYS A 233 -18.22 -7.14 -0.63
N THR A 234 -17.23 -7.63 0.10
CA THR A 234 -17.19 -7.56 1.56
C THR A 234 -16.23 -6.47 2.03
N TYR A 235 -16.35 -6.04 3.29
CA TYR A 235 -15.35 -5.17 3.90
C TYR A 235 -13.93 -5.75 3.80
N GLN A 236 -13.77 -7.07 3.99
CA GLN A 236 -12.48 -7.74 3.91
C GLN A 236 -11.86 -7.70 2.51
N ASP A 237 -12.68 -7.70 1.46
CA ASP A 237 -12.19 -7.58 0.09
C ASP A 237 -11.55 -6.21 -0.12
N TYR A 238 -12.25 -5.12 0.23
CA TYR A 238 -11.67 -3.78 0.20
C TYR A 238 -10.45 -3.67 1.11
N ASP A 239 -10.55 -4.20 2.33
CA ASP A 239 -9.49 -4.12 3.33
C ASP A 239 -8.17 -4.71 2.81
N ILE A 240 -8.21 -5.93 2.29
CA ILE A 240 -7.02 -6.66 1.82
C ILE A 240 -6.46 -6.03 0.55
N LEU A 241 -7.31 -5.65 -0.41
CA LEU A 241 -6.84 -5.10 -1.69
C LEU A 241 -6.17 -3.75 -1.49
N ILE A 242 -6.81 -2.83 -0.78
CA ILE A 242 -6.26 -1.49 -0.50
C ILE A 242 -4.94 -1.62 0.28
N SER A 243 -4.86 -2.54 1.25
CA SER A 243 -3.62 -2.77 2.01
C SER A 243 -2.45 -3.23 1.13
N LYS A 244 -2.72 -4.00 0.07
CA LYS A 244 -1.70 -4.44 -0.90
C LYS A 244 -1.29 -3.34 -1.87
N MET A 245 -2.19 -2.41 -2.17
CA MET A 245 -1.94 -1.28 -3.08
C MET A 245 -1.11 -0.16 -2.41
N ILE A 246 -1.26 0.06 -1.10
CA ILE A 246 -0.57 1.14 -0.37
C ILE A 246 0.97 1.09 -0.53
N PRO A 247 1.67 -0.04 -0.29
CA PRO A 247 3.12 -0.09 -0.44
C PRO A 247 3.58 0.26 -1.86
N LYS A 248 2.81 -0.17 -2.87
CA LYS A 248 3.09 0.13 -4.28
C LYS A 248 2.95 1.60 -4.59
N TYR A 249 1.87 2.22 -4.11
CA TYR A 249 1.65 3.65 -4.25
C TYR A 249 2.74 4.48 -3.55
N LEU A 250 3.13 4.09 -2.32
CA LEU A 250 4.19 4.77 -1.57
C LEU A 250 5.57 4.62 -2.22
N ALA A 251 5.79 3.57 -3.02
CA ALA A 251 6.98 3.40 -3.86
C ALA A 251 6.97 4.25 -5.14
N ARG A 252 6.11 5.29 -5.20
CA ARG A 252 5.94 6.23 -6.33
C ARG A 252 5.25 5.65 -7.57
N ASN A 253 4.59 4.50 -7.46
CA ASN A 253 3.74 3.98 -8.53
C ASN A 253 2.31 4.52 -8.38
N TYR A 254 2.11 5.78 -8.77
CA TYR A 254 0.85 6.49 -8.52
C TYR A 254 -0.36 5.88 -9.24
N TYR A 255 -0.17 5.05 -10.28
CA TYR A 255 -1.27 4.35 -10.95
C TYR A 255 -1.96 3.29 -10.09
N PHE A 256 -1.41 2.91 -8.93
CA PHE A 256 -2.12 2.08 -7.96
C PHE A 256 -3.19 2.83 -7.16
N TYR A 257 -3.29 4.15 -7.31
CA TYR A 257 -4.43 4.90 -6.78
C TYR A 257 -5.59 4.87 -7.79
N HIS A 258 -6.79 4.60 -7.30
CA HIS A 258 -8.02 4.60 -8.08
C HIS A 258 -9.15 5.22 -7.27
N GLU A 259 -9.60 6.40 -7.67
CA GLU A 259 -10.51 7.23 -6.88
C GLU A 259 -11.87 6.57 -6.67
N GLU A 260 -12.52 6.11 -7.73
CA GLU A 260 -13.84 5.47 -7.65
C GLU A 260 -13.84 4.21 -6.79
N PHE A 261 -12.72 3.48 -6.77
CA PHE A 261 -12.57 2.29 -5.94
C PHE A 261 -12.43 2.66 -4.45
N MET A 262 -11.69 3.73 -4.15
CA MET A 262 -11.60 4.27 -2.79
C MET A 262 -12.95 4.82 -2.31
N ASN A 263 -13.67 5.56 -3.17
CA ASN A 263 -15.01 6.07 -2.88
C ASN A 263 -15.99 4.91 -2.61
N ALA A 264 -15.98 3.87 -3.45
CA ALA A 264 -16.80 2.67 -3.27
C ALA A 264 -16.52 1.97 -1.93
N ALA A 265 -15.24 1.81 -1.56
CA ALA A 265 -14.84 1.21 -0.29
C ALA A 265 -15.33 2.02 0.93
N ILE A 266 -15.24 3.35 0.85
CA ILE A 266 -15.70 4.26 1.91
C ILE A 266 -17.24 4.23 2.01
N ASN A 267 -17.93 4.32 0.88
CA ASN A 267 -19.39 4.26 0.81
C ASN A 267 -19.92 2.93 1.34
N PHE A 268 -19.22 1.82 1.07
CA PHE A 268 -19.56 0.51 1.63
C PHE A 268 -19.53 0.53 3.17
N VAL A 269 -18.49 1.12 3.76
CA VAL A 269 -18.33 1.20 5.22
C VAL A 269 -19.43 2.05 5.86
N ILE A 270 -19.76 3.19 5.25
CA ILE A 270 -20.80 4.11 5.75
C ILE A 270 -22.19 3.47 5.60
N LYS A 271 -22.55 3.01 4.40
CA LYS A 271 -23.88 2.48 4.08
C LYS A 271 -24.22 1.22 4.87
N ASN A 272 -23.26 0.33 5.06
CA ASN A 272 -23.47 -0.91 5.81
C ASN A 272 -23.20 -0.76 7.31
N ASN A 273 -22.84 0.44 7.78
CA ASN A 273 -22.55 0.72 9.18
C ASN A 273 -21.56 -0.31 9.78
N CYS A 274 -20.41 -0.52 9.12
CA CYS A 274 -19.47 -1.60 9.47
C CYS A 274 -18.84 -1.47 10.87
N GLY A 275 -19.02 -0.35 11.56
CA GLY A 275 -18.46 -0.08 12.88
C GLY A 275 -17.44 1.05 12.90
N PHE A 276 -17.14 1.55 14.10
CA PHE A 276 -16.22 2.67 14.29
C PHE A 276 -14.77 2.27 13.96
N ASN A 277 -14.31 1.10 14.41
CA ASN A 277 -12.94 0.66 14.22
C ASN A 277 -12.60 0.42 12.75
N GLU A 278 -13.51 -0.22 12.02
CA GLU A 278 -13.44 -0.48 10.59
C GLU A 278 -13.38 0.83 9.80
N SER A 279 -14.16 1.83 10.22
CA SER A 279 -14.19 3.16 9.61
C SER A 279 -12.89 3.93 9.86
N VAL A 280 -12.34 3.87 11.08
CA VAL A 280 -11.03 4.46 11.40
C VAL A 280 -9.92 3.77 10.60
N TRP A 281 -9.99 2.45 10.45
CA TRP A 281 -9.02 1.71 9.66
C TRP A 281 -9.10 2.05 8.16
N MET A 282 -10.30 2.24 7.61
CA MET A 282 -10.48 2.75 6.26
C MET A 282 -9.92 4.17 6.10
N LEU A 283 -10.18 5.06 7.07
CA LEU A 283 -9.61 6.42 7.09
C LEU A 283 -8.07 6.38 7.10
N ARG A 284 -7.48 5.48 7.89
CA ARG A 284 -6.02 5.28 7.92
C ARG A 284 -5.46 4.93 6.54
N LYS A 285 -6.20 4.17 5.74
CA LYS A 285 -5.78 3.80 4.39
C LYS A 285 -5.96 4.95 3.41
N ALA A 286 -7.10 5.63 3.45
CA ALA A 286 -7.36 6.82 2.63
C ALA A 286 -6.26 7.88 2.82
N THR A 287 -5.88 8.17 4.07
CA THR A 287 -4.79 9.13 4.38
C THR A 287 -3.43 8.72 3.82
N LYS A 288 -3.15 7.42 3.61
CA LYS A 288 -1.91 6.94 2.96
C LYS A 288 -1.85 7.23 1.47
N PHE A 289 -2.98 7.13 0.77
CA PHE A 289 -3.10 7.62 -0.62
C PHE A 289 -3.16 9.14 -0.69
N GLY A 290 -3.52 9.76 0.43
CA GLY A 290 -3.85 11.16 0.54
C GLY A 290 -5.19 11.54 -0.09
N HIS A 291 -6.09 10.56 -0.09
CA HIS A 291 -7.48 10.69 -0.42
C HIS A 291 -8.25 11.29 0.77
N VAL A 292 -9.12 12.26 0.49
CA VAL A 292 -9.93 12.95 1.49
C VAL A 292 -11.41 12.64 1.26
N SER A 293 -12.10 12.16 2.29
CA SER A 293 -13.57 11.97 2.28
C SER A 293 -14.17 12.67 3.50
N TYR A 294 -14.89 13.77 3.25
CA TYR A 294 -15.61 14.51 4.29
C TYR A 294 -16.74 13.65 4.89
N GLU A 295 -17.43 12.87 4.05
CA GLU A 295 -18.51 11.97 4.47
C GLU A 295 -18.05 10.93 5.50
N LEU A 296 -16.86 10.34 5.31
CA LEU A 296 -16.29 9.40 6.29
C LEU A 296 -15.92 10.10 7.60
N LEU A 297 -15.38 11.32 7.52
CA LEU A 297 -15.02 12.11 8.70
C LEU A 297 -16.28 12.49 9.48
N ASP A 298 -17.32 12.99 8.82
CA ASP A 298 -18.60 13.34 9.44
C ASP A 298 -19.29 12.11 10.04
N TYR A 299 -19.24 10.96 9.35
CA TYR A 299 -19.75 9.70 9.88
C TYR A 299 -19.03 9.27 11.17
N LEU A 300 -17.70 9.33 11.20
CA LEU A 300 -16.90 9.02 12.40
C LEU A 300 -17.23 9.97 13.55
N ILE A 301 -17.37 11.25 13.26
CA ILE A 301 -17.72 12.30 14.22
C ILE A 301 -19.12 12.07 14.78
N GLY A 302 -20.11 11.77 13.95
CA GLY A 302 -21.46 11.40 14.39
C GLY A 302 -21.48 10.17 15.29
N LYS A 303 -20.61 9.16 15.05
CA LYS A 303 -20.47 8.01 15.97
C LYS A 303 -19.92 8.41 17.33
N ILE A 304 -18.95 9.33 17.37
CA ILE A 304 -18.36 9.83 18.61
C ILE A 304 -19.37 10.64 19.42
N GLU A 305 -20.24 11.39 18.75
CA GLU A 305 -21.31 12.14 19.41
C GLU A 305 -22.31 11.21 20.11
N VAL A 306 -22.69 10.12 19.45
CA VAL A 306 -23.57 9.09 20.02
C VAL A 306 -22.88 8.36 21.18
N ASN A 307 -21.59 8.06 21.05
CA ASN A 307 -20.82 7.37 22.08
C ASN A 307 -19.43 7.99 22.29
N ARG A 308 -19.36 8.91 23.26
CA ARG A 308 -18.12 9.64 23.60
C ARG A 308 -16.97 8.74 24.06
N LYS A 309 -17.26 7.57 24.63
CA LYS A 309 -16.24 6.60 25.06
C LYS A 309 -15.37 6.11 23.90
N LEU A 310 -15.88 6.17 22.67
CA LEU A 310 -15.11 5.82 21.47
C LEU A 310 -13.86 6.68 21.27
N ILE A 311 -13.81 7.89 21.84
CA ILE A 311 -12.63 8.75 21.82
C ILE A 311 -11.99 8.88 23.21
N GLU A 312 -12.75 8.89 24.29
CA GLU A 312 -12.16 9.03 25.63
C GLU A 312 -11.24 7.86 25.99
N ASP A 313 -11.61 6.63 25.61
CA ASP A 313 -10.92 5.41 26.04
C ASP A 313 -10.10 4.74 24.91
N CYS A 314 -10.05 5.36 23.71
CA CYS A 314 -9.40 4.72 22.58
C CYS A 314 -7.87 4.75 22.68
N GLY A 315 -7.23 3.72 22.11
CA GLY A 315 -5.78 3.67 22.00
C GLY A 315 -5.23 4.75 21.05
N GLY A 316 -3.97 5.14 21.24
CA GLY A 316 -3.33 6.21 20.47
C GLY A 316 -3.37 6.01 18.96
N LEU A 317 -3.39 4.76 18.46
CA LEU A 317 -3.52 4.47 17.03
C LEU A 317 -4.81 5.07 16.43
N VAL A 318 -5.93 4.90 17.12
CA VAL A 318 -7.26 5.36 16.69
C VAL A 318 -7.30 6.88 16.77
N LEU A 319 -6.92 7.43 17.92
CA LEU A 319 -6.86 8.87 18.16
C LEU A 319 -6.02 9.58 17.09
N PHE A 320 -4.80 9.10 16.85
CA PHE A 320 -3.86 9.75 15.93
C PHE A 320 -4.33 9.62 14.48
N THR A 321 -5.00 8.53 14.13
CA THR A 321 -5.57 8.34 12.79
C THR A 321 -6.72 9.31 12.54
N LEU A 322 -7.62 9.49 13.51
CA LEU A 322 -8.74 10.44 13.38
C LEU A 322 -8.23 11.87 13.20
N ILE A 323 -7.36 12.33 14.10
CA ILE A 323 -6.79 13.68 14.04
C ILE A 323 -6.00 13.89 12.75
N ARG A 324 -5.26 12.87 12.31
CA ARG A 324 -4.57 12.92 11.03
C ARG A 324 -5.53 13.08 9.84
N GLY A 325 -6.65 12.37 9.85
CA GLY A 325 -7.67 12.47 8.80
C GLY A 325 -8.26 13.87 8.68
N LEU A 326 -8.65 14.45 9.83
CA LEU A 326 -9.18 15.82 9.92
C LEU A 326 -8.14 16.86 9.49
N SER A 327 -6.92 16.79 10.03
CA SER A 327 -5.80 17.68 9.69
C SER A 327 -5.46 17.62 8.20
N GLN A 328 -5.41 16.41 7.62
CA GLN A 328 -5.09 16.25 6.22
C GLN A 328 -6.14 16.85 5.29
N ALA A 329 -7.41 16.80 5.70
CA ALA A 329 -8.54 17.40 5.00
C ALA A 329 -8.68 18.91 5.25
N ASP A 330 -7.86 19.49 6.14
CA ASP A 330 -8.00 20.85 6.65
C ASP A 330 -9.43 21.13 7.12
N TYR A 331 -9.99 20.16 7.87
CA TYR A 331 -11.42 20.12 8.16
C TYR A 331 -11.70 20.09 9.66
N GLN A 332 -12.43 21.10 10.13
CA GLN A 332 -13.06 21.11 11.44
C GLN A 332 -14.56 20.78 11.29
N PRO A 333 -15.03 19.65 11.86
CA PRO A 333 -16.44 19.32 11.85
C PRO A 333 -17.28 20.37 12.62
N PRO A 334 -18.56 20.58 12.29
CA PRO A 334 -19.41 21.58 12.95
C PRO A 334 -19.43 21.50 14.48
N ASN A 335 -19.33 20.27 15.02
CA ASN A 335 -19.35 20.00 16.46
C ASN A 335 -17.95 19.82 17.07
N TRP A 336 -16.89 20.25 16.38
CA TRP A 336 -15.50 20.08 16.82
C TRP A 336 -15.25 20.59 18.25
N ARG A 337 -15.84 21.73 18.62
CA ARG A 337 -15.73 22.32 19.98
C ARG A 337 -16.18 21.39 21.10
N ASN A 338 -17.08 20.45 20.83
CA ASN A 338 -17.54 19.47 21.81
C ASN A 338 -16.61 18.24 21.90
N ILE A 339 -15.87 17.96 20.83
CA ILE A 339 -15.02 16.77 20.68
C ILE A 339 -13.58 17.07 21.05
N GLU A 340 -13.11 18.29 20.76
CA GLU A 340 -11.78 18.79 21.07
C GLU A 340 -11.38 18.53 22.54
N PRO A 341 -12.19 18.84 23.57
CA PRO A 341 -11.84 18.55 24.96
C PRO A 341 -11.64 17.05 25.23
N LEU A 342 -12.40 16.18 24.56
CA LEU A 342 -12.29 14.73 24.71
C LEU A 342 -10.99 14.21 24.10
N VAL A 343 -10.63 14.74 22.93
CA VAL A 343 -9.37 14.44 22.23
C VAL A 343 -8.18 14.85 23.09
N LEU A 344 -8.20 16.07 23.64
CA LEU A 344 -7.13 16.60 24.48
C LEU A 344 -6.99 15.79 25.78
N LYS A 345 -8.10 15.49 26.47
CA LYS A 345 -8.11 14.66 27.68
C LYS A 345 -7.50 13.28 27.42
N ASN A 346 -7.90 12.62 26.33
CA ASN A 346 -7.32 11.31 25.99
C ASN A 346 -5.84 11.44 25.63
N ALA A 347 -5.45 12.40 24.79
CA ALA A 347 -4.05 12.64 24.44
C ALA A 347 -3.17 12.85 25.69
N LEU A 348 -3.60 13.70 26.62
CA LEU A 348 -2.87 13.95 27.87
C LEU A 348 -2.77 12.71 28.76
N SER A 349 -3.79 11.85 28.78
CA SER A 349 -3.73 10.56 29.50
C SER A 349 -2.67 9.61 28.92
N GLN A 350 -2.31 9.78 27.65
CA GLN A 350 -1.34 8.95 26.95
C GLN A 350 0.07 9.56 26.92
N LYS A 351 0.27 10.79 27.44
CA LYS A 351 1.55 11.52 27.34
C LYS A 351 2.76 10.78 27.89
N ASN A 352 2.55 9.97 28.95
CA ASN A 352 3.60 9.20 29.61
C ASN A 352 3.82 7.80 28.98
N LYS A 353 2.98 7.38 28.03
CA LYS A 353 3.17 6.12 27.31
C LYS A 353 4.25 6.33 26.25
N LEU A 354 5.29 5.50 26.27
CA LEU A 354 6.44 5.63 25.38
C LEU A 354 6.06 5.52 23.88
N HIS A 355 6.60 6.45 23.08
CA HIS A 355 6.76 6.41 21.60
C HIS A 355 5.57 6.62 20.63
N PRO A 356 4.51 7.39 20.92
CA PRO A 356 3.68 7.95 19.85
C PRO A 356 4.43 9.05 19.06
N PRO A 357 4.14 9.27 17.76
CA PRO A 357 4.72 10.38 16.98
C PRO A 357 4.15 11.74 17.40
N TRP A 358 4.47 12.19 18.62
CA TRP A 358 3.92 13.38 19.27
C TRP A 358 4.13 14.67 18.46
N ILE A 359 5.31 14.88 17.87
CA ILE A 359 5.57 16.04 17.00
C ILE A 359 4.52 16.10 15.89
N LYS A 360 4.29 14.97 15.21
CA LYS A 360 3.31 14.90 14.13
C LYS A 360 1.88 15.12 14.64
N PHE A 361 1.53 14.53 15.77
CA PHE A 361 0.19 14.67 16.36
C PHE A 361 -0.09 16.11 16.79
N VAL A 362 0.85 16.77 17.48
CA VAL A 362 0.72 18.18 17.89
C VAL A 362 0.63 19.09 16.67
N ARG A 363 1.41 18.83 15.62
CA ARG A 363 1.24 19.55 14.34
C ARG A 363 -0.16 19.37 13.77
N ASP A 364 -0.67 18.14 13.74
CA ASP A 364 -2.01 17.86 13.25
C ASP A 364 -3.09 18.57 14.12
N LEU A 365 -2.89 18.75 15.43
CA LEU A 365 -3.76 19.58 16.27
C LEU A 365 -3.65 21.08 15.95
N CYS A 366 -2.43 21.60 15.74
CA CYS A 366 -2.21 23.01 15.38
C CYS A 366 -2.90 23.36 14.06
N ILE A 367 -2.85 22.45 13.07
CA ILE A 367 -3.58 22.57 11.80
C ILE A 367 -5.09 22.71 12.05
N LEU A 368 -5.63 21.95 13.00
CA LEU A 368 -7.03 22.05 13.42
C LEU A 368 -7.32 23.23 14.36
N GLY A 369 -6.39 24.18 14.53
CA GLY A 369 -6.55 25.31 15.44
C GLY A 369 -6.73 24.91 16.91
N THR A 370 -6.32 23.69 17.28
CA THR A 370 -6.43 23.14 18.64
C THR A 370 -5.10 23.32 19.36
N TRP A 371 -5.03 24.30 20.25
CA TRP A 371 -3.79 24.72 20.92
C TRP A 371 -3.74 24.19 22.36
N SER A 372 -2.98 23.13 22.60
CA SER A 372 -2.74 22.60 23.95
C SER A 372 -1.36 23.01 24.46
N THR A 373 -1.32 23.93 25.43
CA THR A 373 -0.06 24.36 26.04
C THR A 373 0.73 23.16 26.56
N GLU A 374 0.13 22.26 27.36
CA GLU A 374 0.83 21.07 27.89
C GLU A 374 1.48 20.18 26.82
N LEU A 375 0.80 19.95 25.68
CA LEU A 375 1.35 19.12 24.60
C LEU A 375 2.43 19.86 23.80
N ILE A 376 2.30 21.18 23.63
CA ILE A 376 3.32 22.01 23.00
C ILE A 376 4.57 22.06 23.89
N GLU A 377 4.41 22.28 25.19
CA GLU A 377 5.51 22.26 26.17
C GLU A 377 6.24 20.91 26.17
N LEU A 378 5.48 19.81 26.09
CA LEU A 378 6.05 18.46 25.98
C LEU A 378 7.00 18.32 24.79
N ILE A 379 6.61 18.78 23.59
CA ILE A 379 7.45 18.63 22.40
C ILE A 379 8.57 19.69 22.31
N PHE A 380 8.37 20.85 22.92
CA PHE A 380 9.37 21.92 22.97
C PHE A 380 10.38 21.74 24.12
N SER A 381 10.13 20.81 25.03
CA SER A 381 11.04 20.47 26.12
C SER A 381 12.40 19.94 25.60
N PRO A 382 13.54 20.37 26.19
CA PRO A 382 14.85 19.84 25.84
C PRO A 382 14.97 18.32 26.03
N GLU A 383 14.33 17.78 27.06
CA GLU A 383 14.34 16.34 27.38
C GLU A 383 13.66 15.52 26.29
N PHE A 384 12.51 16.01 25.79
CA PHE A 384 11.81 15.37 24.70
C PHE A 384 12.64 15.42 23.40
N GLN A 385 13.21 16.59 23.09
CA GLN A 385 14.02 16.77 21.89
C GLN A 385 15.26 15.87 21.90
N ALA A 386 15.99 15.81 23.02
CA ALA A 386 17.17 14.94 23.15
C ALA A 386 16.82 13.45 22.96
N LYS A 387 15.61 13.04 23.34
CA LYS A 387 15.15 11.64 23.25
C LYS A 387 14.55 11.28 21.89
N CYS A 388 13.89 12.22 21.21
CA CYS A 388 13.06 11.95 20.04
C CYS A 388 13.59 12.56 18.73
N LEU A 389 14.42 13.61 18.79
CA LEU A 389 15.07 14.19 17.62
C LEU A 389 16.48 13.61 17.50
N HIS A 390 16.62 12.58 16.68
CA HIS A 390 17.93 12.12 16.25
C HIS A 390 18.51 13.06 15.19
N ASP A 391 19.82 13.30 15.22
CA ASP A 391 20.52 14.25 14.34
C ASP A 391 20.28 14.01 12.84
N TYR A 392 19.93 12.77 12.46
CA TYR A 392 19.72 12.38 11.07
C TYR A 392 18.27 12.42 10.59
N ASN A 393 17.28 12.64 11.46
CA ASN A 393 15.87 12.64 11.04
C ASN A 393 15.36 14.03 10.65
N LEU A 394 15.80 14.51 9.49
CA LEU A 394 15.43 15.83 8.94
C LEU A 394 13.91 16.07 8.92
N TYR A 395 13.10 15.03 8.67
CA TYR A 395 11.65 15.17 8.60
C TYR A 395 11.04 15.63 9.93
N ASP A 396 11.50 15.09 11.06
CA ASP A 396 10.99 15.50 12.37
C ASP A 396 11.42 16.94 12.73
N HIS A 397 12.63 17.35 12.33
CA HIS A 397 13.09 18.74 12.45
C HIS A 397 12.22 19.71 11.63
N LEU A 398 11.88 19.35 10.39
CA LEU A 398 10.98 20.15 9.54
C LEU A 398 9.54 20.19 10.08
N MET A 399 9.07 19.12 10.74
CA MET A 399 7.79 19.17 11.44
C MET A 399 7.85 20.09 12.65
N LEU A 400 8.91 20.03 13.45
CA LEU A 400 9.07 20.86 14.64
C LEU A 400 9.11 22.35 14.27
N ILE A 401 9.88 22.74 13.25
CA ILE A 401 9.94 24.14 12.82
C ILE A 401 8.57 24.64 12.34
N SER A 402 7.77 23.80 11.66
CA SER A 402 6.42 24.17 11.25
C SER A 402 5.49 24.45 12.45
N ILE A 403 5.66 23.70 13.55
CA ILE A 403 4.91 23.95 14.79
C ILE A 403 5.42 25.22 15.46
N TYR A 404 6.73 25.42 15.53
CA TYR A 404 7.36 26.62 16.06
C TYR A 404 6.85 27.88 15.36
N GLN A 405 6.82 27.87 14.02
CA GLN A 405 6.26 28.94 13.19
C GLN A 405 4.79 29.21 13.52
N ALA A 406 3.98 28.15 13.57
CA ALA A 406 2.56 28.25 13.86
C ALA A 406 2.29 28.79 15.28
N VAL A 407 3.01 28.32 16.29
CA VAL A 407 2.85 28.80 17.67
C VAL A 407 3.27 30.28 17.79
N LYS A 408 4.39 30.68 17.16
CA LYS A 408 4.88 32.07 17.20
C LYS A 408 3.93 33.07 16.53
N THR A 409 3.20 32.64 15.51
CA THR A 409 2.36 33.52 14.68
C THR A 409 0.89 33.45 15.06
N LEU A 410 0.35 32.24 15.27
CA LEU A 410 -1.08 31.99 15.46
C LEU A 410 -1.48 31.77 16.93
N TYR A 411 -0.52 31.53 17.83
CA TYR A 411 -0.78 31.33 19.26
C TYR A 411 0.13 32.19 20.15
N PRO A 412 0.00 33.53 20.08
CA PRO A 412 0.88 34.47 20.79
C PRO A 412 0.79 34.41 22.32
N MET A 413 -0.23 33.73 22.86
CA MET A 413 -0.44 33.56 24.31
C MET A 413 0.42 32.44 24.91
N TYR A 414 1.22 31.73 24.12
CA TYR A 414 2.09 30.68 24.61
C TYR A 414 3.24 31.23 25.47
N THR A 415 3.33 30.76 26.71
CA THR A 415 4.36 31.16 27.68
C THR A 415 5.32 30.04 28.08
N GLY A 416 5.22 28.86 27.45
CA GLY A 416 6.05 27.70 27.76
C GLY A 416 7.46 27.77 27.15
N PRO A 417 8.29 26.71 27.33
CA PRO A 417 9.62 26.64 26.75
C PRO A 417 9.60 26.69 25.22
N TRP A 418 10.66 27.23 24.64
CA TRP A 418 10.91 27.21 23.20
C TRP A 418 11.89 26.09 22.84
N PRO A 419 11.81 25.55 21.61
CA PRO A 419 12.76 24.54 21.15
C PRO A 419 14.19 25.08 21.11
N ASN A 420 15.17 24.17 21.14
CA ASN A 420 16.59 24.56 21.09
C ASN A 420 16.85 25.39 19.81
N PRO A 421 17.42 26.61 19.91
CA PRO A 421 17.71 27.45 18.76
C PRO A 421 18.55 26.76 17.68
N GLN A 422 19.50 25.90 18.06
CA GLN A 422 20.34 25.16 17.10
C GLN A 422 19.52 24.19 16.25
N THR A 423 18.51 23.55 16.85
CA THR A 423 17.58 22.66 16.16
C THR A 423 16.75 23.42 15.14
N ILE A 424 16.25 24.60 15.51
CA ILE A 424 15.49 25.46 14.61
C ILE A 424 16.36 26.02 13.48
N GLU A 425 17.59 26.45 13.78
CA GLU A 425 18.52 26.95 12.77
C GLU A 425 18.90 25.87 11.76
N LEU A 426 19.16 24.64 12.22
CA LEU A 426 19.42 23.49 11.35
C LEU A 426 18.22 23.20 10.44
N ALA A 427 17.01 23.18 11.00
CA ALA A 427 15.78 22.99 10.23
C ALA A 427 15.55 24.12 9.22
N ALA A 428 15.82 25.36 9.59
CA ALA A 428 15.67 26.53 8.71
C ALA A 428 16.67 26.50 7.55
N LYS A 429 17.94 26.17 7.80
CA LYS A 429 18.98 26.04 6.76
C LYS A 429 18.68 24.90 5.77
N THR A 430 17.98 23.87 6.24
CA THR A 430 17.64 22.70 5.43
C THR A 430 16.31 22.86 4.70
N ASN A 431 15.43 23.74 5.20
CA ASN A 431 14.18 24.10 4.54
C ASN A 431 14.49 24.82 3.21
N GLY A 432 14.05 24.24 2.08
CA GLY A 432 14.27 24.83 0.76
C GLY A 432 15.55 24.44 0.03
N ILE A 433 16.41 23.57 0.58
CA ILE A 433 17.64 23.09 -0.12
C ILE A 433 17.32 22.47 -1.49
N HIS A 434 16.13 21.88 -1.67
CA HIS A 434 15.70 21.26 -2.93
C HIS A 434 15.23 22.27 -4.00
N ALA A 435 15.05 23.55 -3.67
CA ALA A 435 14.49 24.56 -4.56
C ALA A 435 15.53 25.25 -5.48
N MET A 436 16.75 24.72 -5.57
CA MET A 436 17.85 25.32 -6.35
C MET A 436 17.53 25.52 -7.84
N GLU A 437 16.60 24.73 -8.41
CA GLU A 437 16.24 24.84 -9.83
C GLU A 437 15.18 25.91 -10.13
N SER A 438 14.50 26.48 -9.11
CA SER A 438 13.63 27.66 -9.23
C SER A 438 12.80 27.71 -10.55
N PRO A 439 11.97 26.69 -10.84
CA PRO A 439 11.44 26.43 -12.19
C PRO A 439 10.49 27.51 -12.71
N LEU A 440 9.92 28.35 -11.84
CA LEU A 440 9.03 29.44 -12.23
C LEU A 440 9.81 30.72 -12.60
N ARG A 441 11.09 30.82 -12.23
CA ARG A 441 11.87 32.07 -12.27
C ARG A 441 11.91 32.71 -13.65
N ASP A 442 12.25 31.94 -14.69
CA ASP A 442 12.44 32.52 -16.02
C ASP A 442 11.11 33.02 -16.60
N SER A 443 10.02 32.29 -16.36
CA SER A 443 8.67 32.72 -16.76
C SER A 443 8.20 33.96 -15.97
N LEU A 444 8.52 34.05 -14.68
CA LEU A 444 8.25 35.23 -13.85
C LEU A 444 9.03 36.45 -14.36
N VAL A 445 10.33 36.31 -14.62
CA VAL A 445 11.17 37.40 -15.11
C VAL A 445 10.70 37.88 -16.49
N GLN A 446 10.35 36.95 -17.39
CA GLN A 446 9.83 37.28 -18.71
C GLN A 446 8.48 38.00 -18.61
N GLY A 447 7.56 37.54 -17.75
CA GLY A 447 6.24 38.13 -17.57
C GLY A 447 6.26 39.52 -16.92
N LEU A 448 7.19 39.74 -15.98
CA LEU A 448 7.32 41.00 -15.23
C LEU A 448 8.23 42.02 -15.92
N GLY A 449 9.01 41.59 -16.93
CA GLY A 449 9.82 42.45 -17.79
C GLY A 449 11.16 42.91 -17.20
N ASP A 450 11.41 42.72 -15.90
CA ASP A 450 12.69 43.02 -15.25
C ASP A 450 13.03 41.94 -14.21
N LYS A 451 14.27 41.42 -14.27
CA LYS A 451 14.80 40.46 -13.30
C LYS A 451 14.81 40.98 -11.86
N ARG A 452 14.89 42.31 -11.68
CA ARG A 452 14.89 42.95 -10.35
C ARG A 452 13.52 42.91 -9.67
N CYS A 453 12.46 42.56 -10.39
CA CYS A 453 11.12 42.41 -9.83
C CYS A 453 10.92 41.06 -9.11
N VAL A 454 11.89 40.14 -9.21
CA VAL A 454 11.80 38.78 -8.65
C VAL A 454 12.99 38.51 -7.74
N LEU A 455 12.72 38.33 -6.44
CA LEU A 455 13.67 37.77 -5.49
C LEU A 455 13.44 36.26 -5.38
N ASN A 456 14.50 35.48 -5.23
CA ASN A 456 14.44 34.02 -5.17
C ASN A 456 15.02 33.54 -3.83
N GLY A 457 14.48 32.45 -3.28
CA GLY A 457 15.01 31.82 -2.06
C GLY A 457 15.00 32.74 -0.84
N VAL A 458 13.92 33.53 -0.70
CA VAL A 458 13.74 34.43 0.44
C VAL A 458 13.29 33.61 1.65
N SER A 459 13.87 33.88 2.81
CA SER A 459 13.44 33.24 4.06
C SER A 459 12.70 34.22 4.96
N THR A 460 12.03 33.74 5.99
CA THR A 460 11.64 34.57 7.14
C THR A 460 12.58 34.32 8.31
N LYS A 461 12.62 35.23 9.29
CA LYS A 461 13.39 35.02 10.53
C LYS A 461 12.87 33.86 11.37
N LEU A 462 11.63 33.42 11.14
CA LEU A 462 11.06 32.17 11.70
C LEU A 462 11.39 30.91 10.89
N GLY A 463 12.17 31.03 9.81
CA GLY A 463 12.68 29.91 9.02
C GLY A 463 11.71 29.33 7.99
N HIS A 464 10.65 30.08 7.62
CA HIS A 464 9.93 29.78 6.38
C HIS A 464 10.85 30.01 5.19
N PHE A 465 10.81 29.14 4.20
CA PHE A 465 11.49 29.31 2.92
C PHE A 465 10.44 29.65 1.85
N ILE A 466 10.72 30.66 1.02
CA ILE A 466 9.82 31.15 -0.02
C ILE A 466 10.56 31.08 -1.36
N ASP A 467 9.97 30.40 -2.34
CA ASP A 467 10.62 30.18 -3.64
C ASP A 467 10.87 31.50 -4.37
N HIS A 468 9.82 32.32 -4.50
CA HIS A 468 9.91 33.64 -5.13
C HIS A 468 9.14 34.71 -4.36
N VAL A 469 9.66 35.93 -4.33
CA VAL A 469 8.97 37.11 -3.81
C VAL A 469 8.95 38.19 -4.89
N ILE A 470 7.76 38.76 -5.10
CA ILE A 470 7.54 39.89 -6.00
C ILE A 470 6.84 41.03 -5.25
N ALA A 471 6.87 42.22 -5.82
CA ALA A 471 6.07 43.35 -5.35
C ALA A 471 5.25 43.93 -6.51
N VAL A 472 3.98 44.21 -6.25
CA VAL A 472 3.04 44.75 -7.24
C VAL A 472 2.31 45.96 -6.68
N ARG A 473 2.16 47.02 -7.49
CA ARG A 473 1.32 48.18 -7.16
C ARG A 473 -0.16 47.86 -7.36
N GLN A 474 -1.02 48.73 -6.81
CA GLN A 474 -2.44 48.75 -7.20
C GLN A 474 -2.57 48.81 -8.73
N GLY A 475 -3.30 47.86 -9.31
CA GLY A 475 -3.43 47.67 -10.77
C GLY A 475 -2.54 46.56 -11.36
N GLY A 476 -1.72 45.87 -10.55
CA GLY A 476 -0.97 44.68 -10.96
C GLY A 476 0.35 44.96 -11.68
N TYR A 477 0.88 46.18 -11.56
CA TYR A 477 2.17 46.56 -12.16
C TYR A 477 3.34 46.15 -11.26
N PRO A 478 4.35 45.44 -11.78
CA PRO A 478 5.49 44.98 -10.98
C PRO A 478 6.41 46.13 -10.56
N VAL A 479 7.02 45.98 -9.38
CA VAL A 479 7.99 46.94 -8.82
C VAL A 479 9.33 46.25 -8.61
N PRO A 480 10.44 46.82 -9.13
CA PRO A 480 11.77 46.26 -8.93
C PRO A 480 12.27 46.53 -7.50
N PHE A 481 12.87 45.51 -6.89
CA PHE A 481 13.59 45.66 -5.63
C PHE A 481 14.94 46.36 -5.89
N THR A 482 15.17 47.50 -5.23
CA THR A 482 16.43 48.25 -5.31
C THR A 482 17.22 48.11 -4.01
N ASN A 483 18.55 48.14 -4.12
CA ASN A 483 19.48 48.06 -2.97
C ASN A 483 19.40 46.78 -2.12
N VAL A 484 18.96 45.66 -2.71
CA VAL A 484 18.94 44.35 -2.04
C VAL A 484 20.23 43.59 -2.39
N ASP A 485 21.00 43.22 -1.37
CA ASP A 485 22.18 42.37 -1.54
C ASP A 485 21.76 40.90 -1.70
N THR A 486 21.83 40.38 -2.93
CA THR A 486 21.46 39.00 -3.24
C THR A 486 22.60 37.99 -2.95
N THR A 487 23.74 38.43 -2.40
CA THR A 487 24.87 37.53 -2.08
C THR A 487 24.76 36.90 -0.70
N THR A 488 23.91 37.45 0.17
CA THR A 488 23.62 36.95 1.52
C THR A 488 22.20 36.40 1.62
N GLN A 489 21.91 35.65 2.68
CA GLN A 489 20.55 35.13 2.90
C GLN A 489 19.56 36.29 3.06
N LEU A 490 18.57 36.34 2.17
CA LEU A 490 17.52 37.35 2.21
C LEU A 490 16.44 36.96 3.19
N PHE A 491 16.01 37.93 4.00
CA PHE A 491 14.87 37.81 4.90
C PHE A 491 13.74 38.73 4.46
N LEU A 492 12.51 38.20 4.46
CA LEU A 492 11.29 38.92 4.08
C LEU A 492 11.10 40.18 4.92
N GLU A 493 11.38 40.09 6.22
CA GLU A 493 11.23 41.17 7.18
C GLU A 493 12.24 42.32 6.97
N ASP A 494 13.35 42.05 6.27
CA ASP A 494 14.42 43.00 6.00
C ASP A 494 14.28 43.66 4.61
N LEU A 495 13.26 43.29 3.83
CA LEU A 495 13.00 43.91 2.53
C LEU A 495 12.57 45.38 2.69
N PRO A 496 12.97 46.26 1.75
CA PRO A 496 12.58 47.67 1.79
C PRO A 496 11.05 47.78 1.73
N ARG A 497 10.48 48.54 2.66
CA ARG A 497 9.04 48.86 2.62
C ARG A 497 8.75 49.70 1.39
N MET A 498 7.87 49.20 0.53
CA MET A 498 7.44 49.90 -0.68
C MET A 498 6.02 50.41 -0.45
N GLU A 499 5.85 51.73 -0.45
CA GLU A 499 4.54 52.37 -0.32
C GLU A 499 3.61 51.94 -1.47
N ASP A 500 2.32 51.72 -1.16
CA ASP A 500 1.26 51.31 -2.10
C ASP A 500 1.53 50.02 -2.90
N CYS A 501 2.37 49.14 -2.37
CA CYS A 501 2.71 47.86 -2.96
C CYS A 501 2.24 46.68 -2.11
N THR A 502 1.72 45.65 -2.77
CA THR A 502 1.47 44.34 -2.16
C THR A 502 2.67 43.44 -2.43
N VAL A 503 3.25 42.89 -1.37
CA VAL A 503 4.28 41.85 -1.48
C VAL A 503 3.58 40.52 -1.68
N VAL A 504 4.02 39.77 -2.70
CA VAL A 504 3.45 38.47 -3.03
C VAL A 504 4.55 37.41 -2.93
N ALA A 505 4.32 36.42 -2.07
CA ALA A 505 5.13 35.20 -1.98
C ALA A 505 4.57 34.15 -2.93
N ILE A 506 5.40 33.62 -3.82
CA ILE A 506 5.00 32.63 -4.83
C ILE A 506 5.71 31.31 -4.54
N PHE A 507 4.93 30.23 -4.49
CA PHE A 507 5.40 28.87 -4.24
C PHE A 507 5.22 27.94 -5.43
N HIS A 508 6.18 27.05 -5.65
CA HIS A 508 6.09 25.90 -6.52
C HIS A 508 5.89 24.63 -5.67
N LEU A 509 4.63 24.25 -5.48
CA LEU A 509 4.26 23.20 -4.53
C LEU A 509 4.24 21.82 -5.19
N PRO A 510 4.81 20.78 -4.54
CA PRO A 510 4.76 19.42 -5.04
C PRO A 510 3.33 18.85 -4.96
N ALA A 511 3.03 17.82 -5.75
CA ALA A 511 1.72 17.15 -5.74
C ALA A 511 1.31 16.62 -4.34
N THR A 512 2.27 16.31 -3.47
CA THR A 512 2.02 15.86 -2.10
C THR A 512 1.42 16.93 -1.18
N ALA A 513 1.52 18.21 -1.55
CA ALA A 513 0.87 19.32 -0.86
C ALA A 513 -0.66 19.32 -1.05
N PHE A 514 -1.17 18.59 -2.03
CA PHE A 514 -2.59 18.56 -2.40
C PHE A 514 -3.23 17.21 -2.09
N ALA A 515 -4.51 17.21 -1.71
CA ALA A 515 -5.32 16.00 -1.61
C ALA A 515 -5.48 15.38 -3.01
N THR A 516 -5.28 14.06 -3.10
CA THR A 516 -5.12 13.37 -4.39
C THR A 516 -6.39 13.40 -5.24
N ASN A 517 -7.56 13.31 -4.62
CA ASN A 517 -8.86 13.37 -5.31
C ASN A 517 -9.35 14.79 -5.58
N THR A 518 -9.25 15.69 -4.60
CA THR A 518 -9.89 17.01 -4.70
C THR A 518 -9.00 18.10 -5.26
N GLY A 519 -7.67 17.88 -5.31
CA GLY A 519 -6.70 18.91 -5.68
C GLY A 519 -6.60 20.08 -4.68
N LYS A 520 -7.30 20.03 -3.54
CA LYS A 520 -7.23 21.04 -2.49
C LYS A 520 -5.95 20.92 -1.70
N LEU A 521 -5.44 22.03 -1.16
CA LEU A 521 -4.30 22.02 -0.25
C LEU A 521 -4.59 21.18 1.00
N ARG A 522 -3.59 20.42 1.45
CA ARG A 522 -3.63 19.72 2.73
C ARG A 522 -3.32 20.68 3.87
N GLY A 523 -3.83 20.37 5.05
CA GLY A 523 -3.74 21.27 6.21
C GLY A 523 -2.32 21.69 6.61
N ALA A 524 -1.30 20.83 6.42
CA ALA A 524 0.09 21.21 6.70
C ALA A 524 0.60 22.36 5.81
N THR A 525 0.26 22.32 4.51
CA THR A 525 0.63 23.39 3.58
C THR A 525 -0.27 24.61 3.78
N ARG A 526 -1.56 24.41 4.08
CA ARG A 526 -2.46 25.51 4.41
C ARG A 526 -1.99 26.28 5.64
N MET A 527 -1.58 25.57 6.70
CA MET A 527 -1.02 26.17 7.91
C MET A 527 0.24 26.99 7.58
N MET A 528 1.17 26.45 6.79
CA MET A 528 2.36 27.21 6.33
C MET A 528 2.00 28.51 5.59
N ILE A 529 0.98 28.46 4.73
CA ILE A 529 0.49 29.66 4.04
C ILE A 529 -0.09 30.65 5.06
N HIS A 530 -0.90 30.18 6.00
CA HIS A 530 -1.55 31.02 6.99
C HIS A 530 -0.54 31.71 7.94
N THR A 531 0.53 31.02 8.33
CA THR A 531 1.61 31.60 9.13
C THR A 531 2.40 32.66 8.36
N LEU A 532 2.50 32.54 7.03
CA LEU A 532 3.12 33.54 6.16
C LEU A 532 2.21 34.75 5.92
N GLU A 533 0.90 34.54 5.76
CA GLU A 533 -0.07 35.63 5.63
C GLU A 533 -0.09 36.57 6.85
N CYS A 534 0.33 36.07 8.03
CA CYS A 534 0.54 36.89 9.22
C CYS A 534 1.65 37.96 9.08
N TYR A 535 2.48 37.89 8.03
CA TYR A 535 3.49 38.90 7.69
C TYR A 535 2.95 39.99 6.73
N GLU A 536 1.63 40.09 6.54
CA GLU A 536 1.00 41.02 5.59
C GLU A 536 1.43 40.77 4.13
N VAL A 537 1.81 39.52 3.83
CA VAL A 537 2.19 39.06 2.49
C VAL A 537 1.08 38.22 1.90
N SER A 538 0.77 38.49 0.63
CA SER A 538 -0.20 37.68 -0.09
C SER A 538 0.50 36.46 -0.69
N VAL A 539 -0.13 35.29 -0.64
CA VAL A 539 0.52 34.04 -1.04
C VAL A 539 -0.12 33.48 -2.31
N ALA A 540 0.69 33.31 -3.35
CA ALA A 540 0.34 32.60 -4.57
C ALA A 540 1.06 31.24 -4.61
N TYR A 541 0.47 30.25 -5.26
CA TYR A 541 1.13 28.97 -5.44
C TYR A 541 0.77 28.31 -6.77
N VAL A 542 1.71 27.51 -7.27
CA VAL A 542 1.59 26.70 -8.49
C VAL A 542 1.75 25.24 -8.11
N ASN A 543 0.82 24.40 -8.58
CA ASN A 543 0.98 22.95 -8.47
C ASN A 543 2.00 22.47 -9.52
N ALA A 544 3.06 21.81 -9.07
CA ALA A 544 4.12 21.29 -9.93
C ALA A 544 3.60 20.38 -11.05
N HIS A 545 2.59 19.54 -10.77
CA HIS A 545 2.02 18.66 -11.78
C HIS A 545 1.32 19.44 -12.90
N THR A 546 0.62 20.51 -12.55
CA THR A 546 -0.02 21.40 -13.52
C THR A 546 1.03 22.15 -14.32
N TRP A 547 2.10 22.63 -13.67
CA TRP A 547 3.19 23.35 -14.31
C TRP A 547 3.92 22.51 -15.37
N GLU A 548 4.21 21.26 -15.04
CA GLU A 548 4.89 20.32 -15.95
C GLU A 548 4.07 19.99 -17.21
N GLN A 549 2.75 20.13 -17.15
CA GLN A 549 1.84 19.87 -18.28
C GLN A 549 1.66 21.07 -19.22
N LEU A 550 2.03 22.28 -18.79
CA LEU A 550 1.90 23.49 -19.61
C LEU A 550 2.93 23.50 -20.73
N LEU A 551 2.49 23.91 -21.92
CA LEU A 551 3.38 24.24 -23.03
C LEU A 551 4.19 25.50 -22.69
N ASP A 552 5.39 25.65 -23.26
CA ASP A 552 6.25 26.80 -22.99
C ASP A 552 5.56 28.15 -23.29
N THR A 553 4.69 28.19 -24.31
CA THR A 553 3.91 29.38 -24.66
C THR A 553 2.83 29.74 -23.64
N GLU A 554 2.40 28.81 -22.80
CA GLU A 554 1.34 28.98 -21.81
C GLU A 554 1.86 29.36 -20.43
N ARG A 555 3.13 29.07 -20.14
CA ARG A 555 3.76 29.28 -18.83
C ARG A 555 3.75 30.75 -18.38
N VAL A 556 4.12 31.67 -19.25
CA VAL A 556 4.12 33.12 -18.92
C VAL A 556 2.70 33.64 -18.69
N PRO A 557 1.72 33.44 -19.61
CA PRO A 557 0.33 33.81 -19.36
C PRO A 557 -0.24 33.23 -18.06
N PHE A 558 0.08 31.97 -17.76
CA PHE A 558 -0.39 31.28 -16.57
C PHE A 558 0.08 31.99 -15.28
N VAL A 559 1.38 32.22 -15.12
CA VAL A 559 1.91 32.87 -13.91
C VAL A 559 1.42 34.32 -13.78
N MET A 560 1.31 35.05 -14.89
CA MET A 560 0.77 36.42 -14.86
C MET A 560 -0.72 36.46 -14.50
N SER A 561 -1.49 35.43 -14.87
CA SER A 561 -2.88 35.31 -14.43
C SER A 561 -2.97 35.03 -12.93
N LEU A 562 -2.09 34.18 -12.39
CA LEU A 562 -2.01 33.88 -10.96
C LEU A 562 -1.71 35.13 -10.14
N ILE A 563 -0.73 35.93 -10.55
CA ILE A 563 -0.37 37.18 -9.86
C ILE A 563 -1.53 38.17 -9.82
N LYS A 564 -2.42 38.19 -10.82
CA LYS A 564 -3.60 39.08 -10.84
C LYS A 564 -4.74 38.63 -9.92
N THR A 565 -4.76 37.36 -9.51
CA THR A 565 -5.81 36.80 -8.64
C THR A 565 -5.54 37.01 -7.16
N VAL A 566 -4.31 37.40 -6.84
CA VAL A 566 -3.80 37.70 -5.50
C VAL A 566 -3.73 39.21 -5.37
#